data_AF-A0A7W0SZN2-F1
#
_entry.id   AF-A0A7W0SZN2-F1
#
_cell.length_a   1.000
_cell.length_b   1.000
_cell.length_c   1.000
_cell.angle_alpha   90.00
_cell.angle_beta   90.00
_cell.angle_gamma   90.00
#
_symmetry.space_group_name_H-M   'P 1'
#
loop_
_entity.id
_entity.type
_entity.pdbx_description
1 polymer ?
#
loop_
_entity_poly.entity_id
_entity_poly.type
_entity_poly.pdbx_seq_one_letter_code
_entity_poly.pdbx_strand_id
1 'polypeptide(L)'
;AIENDAAQVEGLVVTQDALVEGVHFRLDWISWRDLGWRAAAVNLSDLAASGAEPAGLIVSLAAPGETSVDEVLELYEGIAETGVPVLGGDTTRSDQLLLSVTALGRSERVPGRSGARPGDLLVVSGPLGAAGAAFRNARYLRPPLRLEEGRRLARVASAMLDLSDGLAQDAGHIAARSGVRCAIDLDLVPLADGATVEDLGFGEDYELLAATPDPLGFTVIGRCEEGFGVDGVPTGGWEHFR
;
A
#
# COMPACT_ATOMS: atom_id res chain seq x y z
N ALA A 1 -13.73 -9.49 12.65
CA ALA A 1 -13.79 -8.72 11.40
C ALA A 1 -12.43 -8.85 10.72
N ILE A 2 -12.26 -8.47 9.45
CA ILE A 2 -10.92 -8.36 8.86
C ILE A 2 -10.30 -7.08 9.42
N GLU A 3 -9.28 -7.22 10.26
CA GLU A 3 -8.81 -6.16 11.14
C GLU A 3 -7.47 -5.53 10.71
N ASN A 4 -6.74 -6.12 9.76
CA ASN A 4 -5.44 -5.61 9.34
C ASN A 4 -5.28 -5.76 7.82
N ASP A 5 -4.23 -5.13 7.30
CA ASP A 5 -3.80 -5.17 5.89
C ASP A 5 -3.54 -6.60 5.41
N ALA A 6 -3.11 -7.49 6.31
CA ALA A 6 -2.95 -8.91 6.03
C ALA A 6 -3.53 -9.80 7.13
N ALA A 7 -3.96 -11.00 6.72
CA ALA A 7 -4.37 -12.06 7.62
C ALA A 7 -3.13 -12.78 8.19
N GLN A 8 -3.22 -13.22 9.44
CA GLN A 8 -2.20 -14.04 10.09
C GLN A 8 -2.73 -15.46 10.32
N VAL A 9 -2.02 -16.46 9.79
CA VAL A 9 -2.35 -17.88 9.94
C VAL A 9 -1.09 -18.64 10.30
N GLU A 10 -0.96 -19.09 11.54
CA GLU A 10 0.19 -19.87 12.03
C GLU A 10 1.57 -19.25 11.70
N GLY A 11 1.69 -17.92 11.83
CA GLY A 11 2.93 -17.17 11.53
C GLY A 11 3.14 -16.85 10.05
N LEU A 12 2.23 -17.27 9.18
CA LEU A 12 2.14 -16.80 7.80
C LEU A 12 1.31 -15.52 7.75
N VAL A 13 1.81 -14.53 7.01
CA VAL A 13 1.11 -13.29 6.68
C VAL A 13 0.62 -13.42 5.24
N VAL A 14 -0.67 -13.21 5.03
CA VAL A 14 -1.32 -13.41 3.73
C VAL A 14 -2.18 -12.19 3.39
N THR A 15 -1.93 -11.60 2.23
CA THR A 15 -2.83 -10.61 1.63
C THR A 15 -3.21 -11.05 0.21
N GLN A 16 -4.29 -10.48 -0.29
CA GLN A 16 -4.73 -10.68 -1.65
C GLN A 16 -5.43 -9.43 -2.17
N ASP A 17 -5.03 -9.02 -3.37
CA ASP A 17 -5.66 -7.93 -4.09
C ASP A 17 -6.03 -8.33 -5.51
N ALA A 18 -7.04 -7.66 -6.06
CA ALA A 18 -7.53 -7.89 -7.41
C ALA A 18 -7.50 -6.59 -8.23
N LEU A 19 -6.86 -6.66 -9.40
CA LEU A 19 -6.85 -5.60 -10.40
C LEU A 19 -7.76 -6.00 -11.56
N VAL A 20 -8.63 -5.08 -11.94
CA VAL A 20 -9.68 -5.30 -12.95
C VAL A 20 -9.58 -4.18 -13.96
N GLU A 21 -9.46 -4.52 -15.24
CA GLU A 21 -9.36 -3.51 -16.31
C GLU A 21 -10.62 -2.62 -16.34
N GLY A 22 -10.45 -1.32 -16.55
CA GLY A 22 -11.54 -0.33 -16.51
C GLY A 22 -11.98 0.07 -15.10
N VAL A 23 -11.49 -0.60 -14.06
CA VAL A 23 -11.71 -0.23 -12.65
C VAL A 23 -10.40 0.24 -12.02
N HIS A 24 -9.39 -0.62 -12.02
CA HIS A 24 -8.11 -0.38 -11.34
C HIS A 24 -6.98 0.03 -12.30
N PHE A 25 -7.11 -0.29 -13.58
CA PHE A 25 -6.13 0.06 -14.60
C PHE A 25 -6.77 0.08 -15.98
N ARG A 26 -6.07 0.64 -16.97
CA ARG A 26 -6.43 0.55 -18.40
C ARG A 26 -5.16 0.36 -19.22
N LEU A 27 -5.16 -0.55 -20.19
CA LEU A 27 -3.98 -0.84 -21.02
C LEU A 27 -3.60 0.31 -21.98
N ASP A 28 -4.46 1.31 -22.15
CA ASP A 28 -4.12 2.56 -22.83
C ASP A 28 -3.33 3.55 -21.95
N TRP A 29 -3.14 3.21 -20.67
CA TRP A 29 -2.43 4.02 -19.67
C TRP A 29 -1.20 3.33 -19.08
N ILE A 30 -1.28 2.02 -18.87
CA ILE A 30 -0.22 1.22 -18.24
C ILE A 30 0.26 0.15 -19.24
N SER A 31 1.58 -0.07 -19.28
CA SER A 31 2.14 -1.20 -20.04
C SER A 31 1.86 -2.53 -19.33
N TRP A 32 1.92 -3.65 -20.05
CA TRP A 32 1.80 -4.98 -19.44
C TRP A 32 2.87 -5.22 -18.37
N ARG A 33 4.11 -4.81 -18.65
CA ARG A 33 5.22 -4.87 -17.69
C ARG A 33 4.97 -4.04 -16.43
N ASP A 34 4.45 -2.83 -16.59
CA ASP A 34 4.11 -1.98 -15.44
C ASP A 34 2.88 -2.49 -14.67
N LEU A 35 1.92 -3.12 -15.35
CA LEU A 35 0.79 -3.81 -14.74
C LEU A 35 1.25 -4.99 -13.90
N GLY A 36 2.23 -5.76 -14.39
CA GLY A 36 2.90 -6.81 -13.63
C GLY A 36 3.55 -6.28 -12.36
N TRP A 37 4.33 -5.20 -12.48
CA TRP A 37 4.90 -4.53 -11.30
C TRP A 37 3.81 -4.10 -10.32
N ARG A 38 2.76 -3.42 -10.80
CA ARG A 38 1.65 -2.93 -9.96
C ARG A 38 0.99 -4.08 -9.20
N ALA A 39 0.60 -5.14 -9.91
CA ALA A 39 -0.11 -6.28 -9.35
C ALA A 39 0.64 -6.93 -8.18
N ALA A 40 1.97 -7.03 -8.28
CA ALA A 40 2.82 -7.49 -7.20
C ALA A 40 2.99 -6.42 -6.10
N ALA A 41 3.36 -5.18 -6.49
CA ALA A 41 3.74 -4.13 -5.55
C ALA A 41 2.63 -3.75 -4.56
N VAL A 42 1.37 -3.68 -5.00
CA VAL A 42 0.25 -3.36 -4.10
C VAL A 42 0.08 -4.41 -2.99
N ASN A 43 0.20 -5.70 -3.32
CA ASN A 43 0.16 -6.78 -2.33
C ASN A 43 1.41 -6.81 -1.43
N LEU A 44 2.57 -6.45 -1.99
CA LEU A 44 3.81 -6.34 -1.22
C LEU A 44 3.78 -5.15 -0.26
N SER A 45 2.96 -4.13 -0.53
CA SER A 45 2.70 -3.01 0.37
C SER A 45 2.04 -3.48 1.67
N ASP A 46 1.01 -4.33 1.60
CA ASP A 46 0.38 -4.91 2.80
C ASP A 46 1.37 -5.76 3.61
N LEU A 47 2.25 -6.51 2.94
CA LEU A 47 3.32 -7.25 3.61
C LEU A 47 4.31 -6.30 4.30
N ALA A 48 4.67 -5.19 3.65
CA ALA A 48 5.49 -4.15 4.26
C ALA A 48 4.81 -3.54 5.49
N ALA A 49 3.53 -3.16 5.38
CA ALA A 49 2.69 -2.68 6.47
C ALA A 49 2.54 -3.68 7.62
N SER A 50 2.69 -4.98 7.33
CA SER A 50 2.70 -6.06 8.30
C SER A 50 4.08 -6.41 8.86
N GLY A 51 5.14 -5.73 8.39
CA GLY A 51 6.53 -6.05 8.74
C GLY A 51 6.97 -7.43 8.29
N ALA A 52 6.32 -8.00 7.27
CA ALA A 52 6.54 -9.36 6.81
C ALA A 52 7.64 -9.42 5.74
N GLU A 53 8.48 -10.45 5.84
CA GLU A 53 9.40 -10.83 4.77
C GLU A 53 8.64 -11.65 3.72
N PRO A 54 8.61 -11.24 2.44
CA PRO A 54 7.91 -11.99 1.40
C PRO A 54 8.52 -13.37 1.17
N ALA A 55 7.66 -14.38 1.12
CA ALA A 55 8.00 -15.75 0.78
C ALA A 55 7.69 -16.07 -0.70
N GLY A 56 6.68 -15.42 -1.28
CA GLY A 56 6.33 -15.56 -2.69
C GLY A 56 4.92 -15.10 -3.03
N LEU A 57 4.60 -15.14 -4.32
CA LEU A 57 3.32 -14.72 -4.89
C LEU A 57 2.57 -15.89 -5.52
N ILE A 58 1.24 -15.87 -5.45
CA ILE A 58 0.36 -16.72 -6.27
C ILE A 58 -0.41 -15.80 -7.21
N VAL A 59 -0.39 -16.07 -8.51
CA VAL A 59 -0.95 -15.17 -9.54
C VAL A 59 -2.06 -15.87 -10.32
N SER A 60 -3.28 -15.37 -10.21
CA SER A 60 -4.41 -15.81 -11.04
C SER A 60 -4.68 -14.77 -12.12
N LEU A 61 -4.55 -15.18 -13.37
CA LEU A 61 -4.78 -14.36 -14.55
C LEU A 61 -6.04 -14.83 -15.29
N ALA A 62 -7.03 -13.95 -15.42
CA ALA A 62 -8.14 -14.13 -16.33
C ALA A 62 -7.99 -13.15 -17.49
N ALA A 63 -7.97 -13.64 -18.74
CA ALA A 63 -7.69 -12.78 -19.89
C ALA A 63 -8.53 -13.15 -21.14
N PRO A 64 -8.81 -12.17 -22.03
CA PRO A 64 -9.38 -12.41 -23.35
C PRO A 64 -8.60 -13.42 -24.16
N GLY A 65 -9.30 -14.20 -24.99
CA GLY A 65 -8.69 -15.29 -25.78
C GLY A 65 -7.72 -14.83 -26.86
N GLU A 66 -7.75 -13.55 -27.19
CA GLU A 66 -6.87 -12.83 -28.12
C GLU A 66 -5.61 -12.27 -27.45
N THR A 67 -5.51 -12.29 -26.12
CA THR A 67 -4.31 -11.87 -25.39
C THR A 67 -3.13 -12.71 -25.83
N SER A 68 -2.07 -12.05 -26.30
CA SER A 68 -0.89 -12.73 -26.82
C SER A 68 0.00 -13.27 -25.71
N VAL A 69 0.80 -14.29 -26.04
CA VAL A 69 1.79 -14.84 -25.10
C VAL A 69 2.83 -13.79 -24.72
N ASP A 70 3.25 -12.95 -25.67
CA ASP A 70 4.27 -11.91 -25.41
C ASP A 70 3.78 -10.88 -24.39
N GLU A 71 2.51 -10.47 -24.45
CA GLU A 71 1.89 -9.60 -23.45
C GLU A 71 1.88 -10.22 -22.05
N VAL A 72 1.54 -11.51 -21.96
CA VAL A 72 1.60 -12.24 -20.69
C VAL A 72 3.04 -12.35 -20.18
N LEU A 73 4.02 -12.59 -21.06
CA LEU A 73 5.43 -12.62 -20.67
C LEU A 73 5.89 -11.27 -20.14
N GLU A 74 5.55 -10.16 -20.80
CA GLU A 74 5.86 -8.81 -20.31
C GLU A 74 5.28 -8.57 -18.91
N LEU A 75 4.05 -9.02 -18.67
CA LEU A 75 3.43 -8.95 -17.34
C LEU A 75 4.24 -9.71 -16.28
N TYR A 76 4.65 -10.94 -16.57
CA TYR A 76 5.47 -11.72 -15.63
C TYR A 76 6.88 -11.16 -15.47
N GLU A 77 7.46 -10.53 -16.49
CA GLU A 77 8.71 -9.77 -16.36
C GLU A 77 8.55 -8.60 -15.38
N GLY A 78 7.43 -7.89 -15.45
CA GLY A 78 7.07 -6.85 -14.49
C GLY A 78 6.97 -7.34 -13.05
N ILE A 79 6.34 -8.50 -12.84
CA ILE A 79 6.26 -9.14 -11.52
C ILE A 79 7.67 -9.51 -11.02
N ALA A 80 8.49 -10.11 -11.89
CA ALA A 80 9.82 -10.58 -11.54
C ALA A 80 10.77 -9.45 -11.12
N GLU A 81 10.57 -8.22 -11.61
CA GLU A 81 11.34 -7.05 -11.22
C GLU A 81 11.21 -6.68 -9.74
N THR A 82 10.14 -7.13 -9.07
CA THR A 82 9.99 -6.93 -7.61
C THR A 82 10.97 -7.78 -6.79
N GLY A 83 11.59 -8.79 -7.41
CA GLY A 83 12.49 -9.73 -6.75
C GLY A 83 11.79 -10.81 -5.93
N VAL A 84 10.45 -10.82 -5.88
CA VAL A 84 9.66 -11.84 -5.16
C VAL A 84 9.23 -12.94 -6.12
N PRO A 85 9.49 -14.23 -5.81
CA PRO A 85 9.19 -15.32 -6.74
C PRO A 85 7.68 -15.59 -6.83
N VAL A 86 7.21 -15.91 -8.03
CA VAL A 86 5.88 -16.52 -8.23
C VAL A 86 5.98 -18.01 -7.95
N LEU A 87 5.19 -18.50 -6.99
CA LEU A 87 5.19 -19.88 -6.52
C LEU A 87 4.11 -20.74 -7.19
N GLY A 88 3.15 -20.11 -7.85
CA GLY A 88 2.04 -20.78 -8.50
C GLY A 88 1.00 -19.79 -8.99
N GLY A 89 -0.12 -20.32 -9.48
CA GLY A 89 -1.15 -19.52 -10.07
C GLY A 89 -2.18 -20.32 -10.83
N ASP A 90 -3.09 -19.60 -11.46
CA ASP A 90 -4.06 -20.14 -12.42
C ASP A 90 -4.14 -19.22 -13.65
N THR A 91 -4.52 -19.77 -14.79
CA THR A 91 -4.77 -19.00 -15.99
C THR A 91 -6.06 -19.47 -16.64
N THR A 92 -7.01 -18.54 -16.79
CA THR A 92 -8.35 -18.85 -17.27
C THR A 92 -8.78 -17.84 -18.35
N ARG A 93 -9.59 -18.28 -19.31
CA ARG A 93 -10.18 -17.39 -20.32
C ARG A 93 -11.31 -16.55 -19.69
N SER A 94 -11.36 -15.26 -20.00
CA SER A 94 -12.40 -14.31 -19.57
C SER A 94 -12.66 -13.29 -20.66
N ASP A 95 -13.82 -12.63 -20.67
CA ASP A 95 -14.10 -11.51 -21.60
C ASP A 95 -13.37 -10.21 -21.21
N GLN A 96 -12.80 -10.17 -19.99
CA GLN A 96 -12.12 -9.01 -19.42
C GLN A 96 -10.82 -9.44 -18.76
N LEU A 97 -9.81 -8.56 -18.81
CA LEU A 97 -8.55 -8.77 -18.11
C LEU A 97 -8.71 -8.52 -16.60
N LEU A 98 -8.40 -9.55 -15.82
CA LEU A 98 -8.39 -9.54 -14.37
C LEU A 98 -7.14 -10.24 -13.86
N LEU A 99 -6.47 -9.60 -12.90
CA LEU A 99 -5.36 -10.17 -12.16
C LEU A 99 -5.74 -10.24 -10.70
N SER A 100 -5.59 -11.40 -10.08
CA SER A 100 -5.62 -11.51 -8.63
C SER A 100 -4.29 -12.07 -8.16
N VAL A 101 -3.64 -11.34 -7.27
CA VAL A 101 -2.36 -11.74 -6.69
C VAL A 101 -2.57 -11.99 -5.22
N THR A 102 -2.04 -13.09 -4.71
CA THR A 102 -1.92 -13.37 -3.29
C THR A 102 -0.46 -13.28 -2.91
N ALA A 103 -0.11 -12.43 -1.95
CA ALA A 103 1.24 -12.37 -1.40
C ALA A 103 1.31 -13.15 -0.08
N LEU A 104 2.36 -13.96 0.03
CA LEU A 104 2.67 -14.76 1.21
C LEU A 104 3.94 -14.21 1.84
N GLY A 105 3.92 -14.00 3.15
CA GLY A 105 5.09 -13.54 3.91
C GLY A 105 5.15 -14.16 5.29
N ARG A 106 6.23 -13.87 6.02
CA ARG A 106 6.39 -14.26 7.43
C ARG A 106 6.85 -13.09 8.26
N SER A 107 6.33 -12.99 9.47
CA SER A 107 6.77 -12.01 10.45
C SER A 107 6.73 -12.59 11.86
N GLU A 108 7.71 -12.24 12.68
CA GLU A 108 7.68 -12.55 14.13
C GLU A 108 6.69 -11.64 14.86
N ARG A 109 6.47 -10.43 14.34
CA ARG A 109 5.57 -9.43 14.92
C ARG A 109 4.91 -8.64 13.80
N VAL A 110 3.59 -8.75 13.72
CA VAL A 110 2.77 -7.95 12.81
C VAL A 110 2.15 -6.80 13.61
N PRO A 111 2.55 -5.54 13.39
CA PRO A 111 1.80 -4.40 13.90
C PRO A 111 0.44 -4.38 13.18
N GLY A 112 -0.62 -4.14 13.94
CA GLY A 112 -1.94 -3.94 13.36
C GLY A 112 -2.22 -2.45 13.09
N ARG A 113 -3.42 -2.16 12.58
CA ARG A 113 -3.92 -0.78 12.47
C ARG A 113 -4.33 -0.18 13.83
N SER A 114 -4.33 -0.98 14.89
CA SER A 114 -4.64 -0.57 16.28
C SER A 114 -3.40 -0.61 17.17
N GLY A 115 -3.48 0.04 18.33
CA GLY A 115 -2.45 -0.02 19.37
C GLY A 115 -1.68 1.28 19.56
N ALA A 116 -1.91 2.28 18.71
CA ALA A 116 -1.35 3.63 18.87
C ALA A 116 -1.79 4.24 20.20
N ARG A 117 -0.91 5.04 20.81
CA ARG A 117 -1.14 5.64 22.13
C ARG A 117 -0.89 7.15 22.08
N PRO A 118 -1.58 7.95 22.91
CA PRO A 118 -1.19 9.33 23.12
C PRO A 118 0.31 9.43 23.45
N GLY A 119 1.02 10.28 22.72
CA GLY A 119 2.47 10.42 22.81
C GLY A 119 3.25 9.77 21.67
N ASP A 120 2.72 8.74 21.00
CA ASP A 120 3.36 8.09 19.85
C ASP A 120 3.55 9.10 18.71
N LEU A 121 4.72 9.09 18.08
CA LEU A 121 5.02 9.88 16.88
C LEU A 121 4.32 9.26 15.67
N LEU A 122 3.81 10.10 14.78
CA LEU A 122 3.38 9.68 13.44
C LEU A 122 4.54 9.85 12.47
N VAL A 123 4.94 8.76 11.80
CA VAL A 123 6.05 8.75 10.84
C VAL A 123 5.64 8.18 9.49
N VAL A 124 6.31 8.63 8.43
CA VAL A 124 6.14 8.10 7.07
C VAL A 124 7.45 7.59 6.47
N SER A 125 7.36 6.58 5.59
CA SER A 125 8.56 5.97 4.98
C SER A 125 9.20 6.78 3.85
N GLY A 126 8.44 7.67 3.21
CA GLY A 126 8.91 8.42 2.05
C GLY A 126 8.06 9.65 1.73
N PRO A 127 8.41 10.37 0.66
CA PRO A 127 7.63 11.52 0.18
C PRO A 127 6.25 11.09 -0.32
N LEU A 128 5.23 11.90 -0.05
CA LEU A 128 3.82 11.62 -0.35
C LEU A 128 3.27 12.46 -1.51
N GLY A 129 2.15 12.02 -2.08
CA GLY A 129 1.45 12.66 -3.19
C GLY A 129 2.05 12.35 -4.57
N ALA A 130 2.95 11.36 -4.66
CA ALA A 130 3.64 11.04 -5.89
C ALA A 130 2.67 10.44 -6.93
N ALA A 131 1.75 9.57 -6.49
CA ALA A 131 0.75 8.97 -7.37
C ALA A 131 -0.25 10.03 -7.88
N GLY A 132 -0.75 10.90 -7.00
CA GLY A 132 -1.64 12.00 -7.38
C GLY A 132 -0.98 12.98 -8.37
N ALA A 133 0.27 13.36 -8.12
CA ALA A 133 1.03 14.19 -9.03
C ALA A 133 1.23 13.54 -10.40
N ALA A 134 1.55 12.24 -10.44
CA ALA A 134 1.69 11.50 -11.69
C ALA A 134 0.36 11.45 -12.46
N PHE A 135 -0.73 11.15 -11.77
CA PHE A 135 -2.07 11.12 -12.34
C PHE A 135 -2.49 12.47 -12.95
N ARG A 136 -2.30 13.58 -12.21
CA ARG A 136 -2.56 14.94 -12.72
C ARG A 136 -1.77 15.26 -13.99
N ASN A 137 -0.57 14.69 -14.13
CA ASN A 137 0.31 14.89 -15.27
C ASN A 137 0.15 13.83 -16.38
N ALA A 138 -0.90 13.02 -16.28
CA ALA A 138 -1.20 11.92 -17.16
C ALA A 138 -0.07 10.89 -17.34
N ARG A 139 0.54 10.50 -16.22
CA ARG A 139 1.61 9.50 -16.16
C ARG A 139 1.25 8.40 -15.18
N TYR A 140 1.74 7.21 -15.48
CA TYR A 140 1.80 6.12 -14.52
C TYR A 140 3.08 6.21 -13.69
N LEU A 141 2.96 5.93 -12.39
CA LEU A 141 4.09 5.80 -11.46
C LEU A 141 4.05 4.41 -10.84
N ARG A 142 5.21 3.74 -10.81
CA ARG A 142 5.37 2.47 -10.13
C ARG A 142 5.32 2.67 -8.61
N PRO A 143 4.47 1.94 -7.87
CA PRO A 143 4.50 1.94 -6.41
C PRO A 143 5.86 1.52 -5.86
N PRO A 144 6.35 2.12 -4.77
CA PRO A 144 7.58 1.70 -4.10
C PRO A 144 7.41 0.36 -3.38
N LEU A 145 8.52 -0.35 -3.14
CA LEU A 145 8.55 -1.61 -2.38
C LEU A 145 9.13 -1.35 -0.99
N ARG A 146 8.32 -0.92 -0.02
CA ARG A 146 8.75 -0.51 1.33
C ARG A 146 9.02 -1.67 2.31
N LEU A 147 9.50 -2.80 1.79
CA LEU A 147 9.67 -4.05 2.54
C LEU A 147 10.74 -3.97 3.64
N GLU A 148 11.82 -3.21 3.43
CA GLU A 148 12.85 -3.02 4.46
C GLU A 148 12.37 -2.06 5.55
N GLU A 149 11.77 -0.95 5.14
CA GLU A 149 11.20 0.06 6.02
C GLU A 149 10.13 -0.55 6.92
N GLY A 150 9.23 -1.36 6.34
CA GLY A 150 8.18 -2.08 7.07
C GLY A 150 8.74 -3.01 8.14
N ARG A 151 9.74 -3.83 7.82
CA ARG A 151 10.41 -4.71 8.80
C ARG A 151 11.13 -3.94 9.91
N ARG A 152 11.66 -2.75 9.61
CA ARG A 152 12.29 -1.88 10.63
C ARG A 152 11.25 -1.28 11.55
N LEU A 153 10.19 -0.68 11.01
CA LEU A 153 9.12 -0.05 11.76
C LEU A 153 8.35 -1.06 12.61
N ALA A 154 8.05 -2.26 12.11
CA ALA A 154 7.33 -3.30 12.84
C ALA A 154 7.95 -3.69 14.20
N ARG A 155 9.26 -3.45 14.38
CA ARG A 155 9.96 -3.70 15.66
C ARG A 155 9.53 -2.74 16.77
N VAL A 156 9.12 -1.53 16.41
CA VAL A 156 8.84 -0.43 17.36
C VAL A 156 7.44 0.16 17.22
N ALA A 157 6.78 0.01 16.07
CA ALA A 157 5.47 0.60 15.79
C ALA A 157 4.42 0.07 16.77
N SER A 158 3.63 0.98 17.30
CA SER A 158 2.43 0.69 18.08
C SER A 158 1.26 0.35 17.17
N ALA A 159 1.16 1.04 16.02
CA ALA A 159 0.25 0.75 14.91
C ALA A 159 0.92 1.11 13.58
N MET A 160 0.58 0.41 12.50
CA MET A 160 1.15 0.63 11.17
C MET A 160 0.15 0.20 10.08
N LEU A 161 0.21 0.87 8.93
CA LEU A 161 -0.46 0.51 7.67
C LEU A 161 0.29 1.14 6.49
N ASP A 162 -0.10 0.81 5.27
CA ASP A 162 0.32 1.51 4.06
C ASP A 162 -0.69 2.59 3.63
N LEU A 163 -0.21 3.56 2.85
CA LEU A 163 -0.97 4.71 2.37
C LEU A 163 -1.54 4.42 0.98
N SER A 164 -2.68 3.76 0.94
CA SER A 164 -3.38 3.36 -0.29
C SER A 164 -4.60 4.23 -0.61
N ASP A 165 -5.28 4.77 0.40
CA ASP A 165 -6.49 5.60 0.23
C ASP A 165 -6.22 7.10 0.38
N GLY A 166 -5.07 7.46 0.97
CA GLY A 166 -4.62 8.83 1.17
C GLY A 166 -4.43 9.16 2.64
N LEU A 167 -3.56 10.12 2.93
CA LEU A 167 -3.01 10.36 4.26
C LEU A 167 -4.09 10.55 5.34
N ALA A 168 -5.14 11.31 5.05
CA ALA A 168 -6.21 11.59 6.01
C ALA A 168 -7.08 10.36 6.30
N GLN A 169 -7.45 9.59 5.26
CA GLN A 169 -8.30 8.40 5.41
C GLN A 169 -7.55 7.30 6.17
N ASP A 170 -6.30 7.06 5.79
CA ASP A 170 -5.45 6.04 6.38
C ASP A 170 -5.05 6.38 7.83
N ALA A 171 -4.67 7.64 8.12
CA ALA A 171 -4.51 8.09 9.51
C ALA A 171 -5.81 7.94 10.32
N GLY A 172 -6.96 8.13 9.67
CA GLY A 172 -8.28 7.92 10.25
C GLY A 172 -8.52 6.48 10.68
N HIS A 173 -8.01 5.51 9.93
CA HIS A 173 -8.06 4.10 10.32
C HIS A 173 -7.26 3.83 11.60
N ILE A 174 -6.04 4.38 11.73
CA ILE A 174 -5.24 4.28 12.97
C ILE A 174 -5.97 4.94 14.13
N ALA A 175 -6.44 6.18 13.94
CA ALA A 175 -7.13 6.97 14.95
C ALA A 175 -8.37 6.23 15.50
N ALA A 176 -9.25 5.78 14.60
CA ALA A 176 -10.50 5.12 14.95
C ALA A 176 -10.27 3.79 15.67
N ARG A 177 -9.31 2.99 15.21
CA ARG A 177 -9.03 1.65 15.78
C ARG A 177 -8.23 1.70 17.08
N SER A 178 -7.48 2.78 17.31
CA SER A 178 -6.69 2.96 18.52
C SER A 178 -7.37 3.84 19.58
N GLY A 179 -8.45 4.55 19.22
CA GLY A 179 -9.12 5.48 20.12
C GLY A 179 -8.26 6.69 20.47
N VAL A 180 -7.52 7.20 19.48
CA VAL A 180 -6.64 8.37 19.60
C VAL A 180 -6.99 9.40 18.54
N ARG A 181 -6.51 10.63 18.75
CA ARG A 181 -6.45 11.65 17.69
C ARG A 181 -5.10 11.57 16.99
N CYS A 182 -5.08 11.56 15.66
CA CYS A 182 -3.85 11.76 14.90
C CYS A 182 -3.71 13.25 14.54
N ALA A 183 -2.83 13.96 15.24
CA ALA A 183 -2.52 15.36 14.96
C ALA A 183 -1.32 15.43 14.01
N ILE A 184 -1.57 15.81 12.75
CA ILE A 184 -0.56 15.88 11.70
C ILE A 184 -0.22 17.36 11.43
N ASP A 185 1.07 17.65 11.31
CA ASP A 185 1.58 18.95 10.90
C ASP A 185 1.93 18.89 9.40
N LEU A 186 1.12 19.55 8.57
CA LEU A 186 1.31 19.55 7.12
C LEU A 186 2.67 20.10 6.68
N ASP A 187 3.24 21.04 7.44
CA ASP A 187 4.53 21.64 7.08
C ASP A 187 5.69 20.63 7.25
N LEU A 188 5.46 19.54 7.99
CA LEU A 188 6.40 18.44 8.17
C LEU A 188 6.19 17.27 7.20
N VAL A 189 5.07 17.24 6.48
CA VAL A 189 4.79 16.17 5.51
C VAL A 189 5.74 16.31 4.31
N PRO A 190 6.60 15.32 4.04
CA PRO A 190 7.49 15.37 2.89
C PRO A 190 6.66 15.19 1.61
N LEU A 191 6.60 16.19 0.76
CA LEU A 191 5.94 16.09 -0.55
C LEU A 191 6.90 15.51 -1.59
N ALA A 192 6.39 14.63 -2.45
CA ALA A 192 7.11 14.14 -3.61
C ALA A 192 7.35 15.25 -4.64
N ASP A 193 8.33 15.06 -5.52
CA ASP A 193 8.67 16.05 -6.55
C ASP A 193 7.46 16.36 -7.44
N GLY A 194 7.04 17.64 -7.44
CA GLY A 194 5.89 18.11 -8.21
C GLY A 194 4.51 17.85 -7.58
N ALA A 195 4.46 17.20 -6.42
CA ALA A 195 3.24 17.03 -5.65
C ALA A 195 2.82 18.33 -4.93
N THR A 196 1.52 18.48 -4.74
CA THR A 196 0.92 19.52 -3.89
C THR A 196 0.16 18.89 -2.74
N VAL A 197 -0.31 19.69 -1.78
CA VAL A 197 -1.06 19.20 -0.62
C VAL A 197 -2.35 18.48 -1.05
N GLU A 198 -2.96 18.89 -2.15
CA GLU A 198 -4.15 18.25 -2.72
C GLU A 198 -3.90 16.81 -3.18
N ASP A 199 -2.66 16.46 -3.56
CA ASP A 199 -2.31 15.11 -4.00
C ASP A 199 -2.26 14.12 -2.81
N LEU A 200 -2.16 14.60 -1.56
CA LEU A 200 -2.12 13.75 -0.36
C LEU A 200 -3.42 12.95 -0.13
N GLY A 201 -4.53 13.41 -0.71
CA GLY A 201 -5.82 12.74 -0.66
C GLY A 201 -6.08 11.81 -1.86
N PHE A 202 -5.13 11.68 -2.79
CA PHE A 202 -5.28 10.80 -3.95
C PHE A 202 -5.16 9.32 -3.57
N GLY A 203 -4.30 9.01 -2.59
CA GLY A 203 -3.94 7.63 -2.26
C GLY A 203 -2.90 7.05 -3.22
N GLU A 204 -2.86 5.73 -3.33
CA GLU A 204 -1.94 4.94 -4.18
C GLU A 204 -0.45 5.28 -4.06
N ASP A 205 -0.02 5.94 -2.98
CA ASP A 205 1.39 6.22 -2.74
C ASP A 205 2.15 4.97 -2.29
N TYR A 206 1.47 4.06 -1.57
CA TYR A 206 2.03 2.82 -1.00
C TYR A 206 3.30 3.04 -0.17
N GLU A 207 3.42 4.24 0.40
CA GLU A 207 4.30 4.56 1.51
C GLU A 207 3.68 4.01 2.81
N LEU A 208 4.46 3.89 3.88
CA LEU A 208 3.98 3.42 5.17
C LEU A 208 3.65 4.61 6.08
N LEU A 209 2.59 4.48 6.87
CA LEU A 209 2.27 5.35 8.00
C LEU A 209 2.32 4.52 9.29
N ALA A 210 3.10 4.98 10.27
CA ALA A 210 3.21 4.30 11.56
C ALA A 210 3.07 5.27 12.73
N ALA A 211 2.36 4.81 13.77
CA ALA A 211 2.42 5.39 15.11
C ALA A 211 3.50 4.66 15.91
N THR A 212 4.48 5.37 16.45
CA THR A 212 5.62 4.74 17.14
C THR A 212 6.24 5.61 18.24
N PRO A 213 6.73 5.01 19.34
CA PRO A 213 7.54 5.73 20.34
C PRO A 213 8.96 6.08 19.86
N ASP A 214 9.48 5.42 18.82
CA ASP A 214 10.83 5.65 18.29
C ASP A 214 10.77 5.82 16.76
N PRO A 215 11.11 7.00 16.22
CA PRO A 215 10.96 7.25 14.80
C PRO A 215 12.00 6.51 13.94
N LEU A 216 13.05 5.91 14.51
CA LEU A 216 14.11 5.19 13.77
C LEU A 216 14.73 5.97 12.59
N GLY A 217 14.67 7.30 12.63
CA GLY A 217 15.12 8.19 11.56
C GLY A 217 14.14 8.42 10.41
N PHE A 218 12.92 7.87 10.46
CA PHE A 218 11.84 8.20 9.54
C PHE A 218 11.30 9.62 9.80
N THR A 219 10.74 10.25 8.78
CA THR A 219 10.20 11.61 8.89
C THR A 219 9.00 11.63 9.82
N VAL A 220 9.11 12.39 10.91
CA VAL A 220 8.01 12.64 11.84
C VAL A 220 7.10 13.71 11.23
N ILE A 221 5.83 13.36 11.03
CA ILE A 221 4.82 14.26 10.45
C ILE A 221 3.78 14.71 11.48
N GLY A 222 3.85 14.20 12.71
CA GLY A 222 2.84 14.50 13.73
C GLY A 222 2.95 13.60 14.95
N ARG A 223 1.86 13.52 15.71
CA ARG A 223 1.76 12.73 16.94
C ARG A 223 0.33 12.24 17.18
N CYS A 224 0.21 11.10 17.86
CA CYS A 224 -1.04 10.67 18.46
C CYS A 224 -1.30 11.43 19.78
N GLU A 225 -2.53 11.89 19.98
CA GLU A 225 -2.99 12.63 21.15
C GLU A 225 -4.24 11.99 21.76
N GLU A 226 -4.61 12.43 22.97
CA GLU A 226 -5.91 12.09 23.55
C GLU A 226 -7.04 12.67 22.69
N GLY A 227 -8.03 11.84 22.36
CA GLY A 227 -9.18 12.23 21.55
C GLY A 227 -9.47 11.24 20.42
N PHE A 228 -10.16 11.71 19.38
CA PHE A 228 -10.53 10.92 18.20
C PHE A 228 -10.38 11.75 16.93
N GLY A 229 -10.19 11.08 15.80
CA GLY A 229 -10.16 11.68 14.47
C GLY A 229 -8.75 12.08 14.00
N VAL A 230 -8.71 12.81 12.88
CA VAL A 230 -7.48 13.31 12.27
C VAL A 230 -7.57 14.83 12.17
N ASP A 231 -6.54 15.51 12.65
CA ASP A 231 -6.42 16.97 12.58
C ASP A 231 -5.23 17.34 11.68
N GLY A 232 -5.34 18.50 11.03
CA GLY A 232 -4.24 19.13 10.32
C GLY A 232 -4.08 18.75 8.86
N VAL A 233 -4.75 17.71 8.33
CA VAL A 233 -4.68 17.32 6.90
C VAL A 233 -6.05 17.52 6.22
N PRO A 234 -6.11 17.94 4.94
CA PRO A 234 -7.38 18.05 4.22
C PRO A 234 -8.07 16.69 4.12
N THR A 235 -9.39 16.68 4.31
CA THR A 235 -10.20 15.46 4.18
C THR A 235 -10.52 15.17 2.70
N GLY A 236 -10.14 13.97 2.23
CA GLY A 236 -10.43 13.41 0.90
C GLY A 236 -9.83 11.99 0.79
N GLY A 237 -10.41 11.13 -0.06
CA GLY A 237 -9.97 9.74 -0.26
C GLY A 237 -10.87 8.95 -1.20
N TRP A 238 -10.40 7.79 -1.69
CA TRP A 238 -11.10 6.91 -2.63
C TRP A 238 -12.12 6.00 -1.91
N GLU A 239 -13.28 5.78 -2.53
CA GLU A 239 -14.32 4.83 -2.05
C GLU A 239 -14.82 3.98 -3.23
N HIS A 240 -14.69 2.64 -3.14
CA HIS A 240 -15.05 1.71 -4.22
C HIS A 240 -16.55 1.65 -4.59
N PHE A 241 -17.45 2.17 -3.76
CA PHE A 241 -18.90 2.02 -3.92
C PHE A 241 -19.67 3.34 -3.93
N ARG A 242 -19.03 4.46 -4.28
CA ARG A 242 -19.73 5.72 -4.56
C ARG A 242 -20.09 5.90 -6.03
#